data_AF-A0A3C0G9Y1-F1
#
_entry.id   AF-A0A3C0G9Y1-F1
#
_cell.length_a   1.000
_cell.length_b   1.000
_cell.length_c   1.000
_cell.angle_alpha   90.00
_cell.angle_beta   90.00
_cell.angle_gamma   90.00
#
_symmetry.space_group_name_H-M   'P 1'
#
loop_
_entity.id
_entity.type
_entity.pdbx_description
1 polymer ?
#
loop_
_entity_poly.entity_id
_entity_poly.type
_entity_poly.pdbx_seq_one_letter_code
_entity_poly.pdbx_strand_id
1 'polypeptide(L)'
;HDYHKVEEPKSEKAILVEQLQKSQINSSEMTFDPKYASAVLHNLENYETEGTCDSKLLEVLDKNIIEFKTWLSETSATEAKFIQALYMTLLDKDLAPETPLETYGNLCRNLFVKLAKDSKMASSYQMGLAAMANSGAYPENLTTALLQVVNLLKA
;
A
#
# COMPACT_ATOMS: atom_id res chain seq x y z
N HIS A 1 35.25 -6.66 -24.24
CA HIS A 1 33.85 -7.10 -24.15
C HIS A 1 33.12 -5.98 -23.45
N ASP A 2 32.61 -5.03 -24.24
CA ASP A 2 31.78 -3.93 -23.75
C ASP A 2 30.40 -4.48 -23.42
N TYR A 3 30.10 -4.60 -22.12
CA TYR A 3 28.73 -4.80 -21.68
C TYR A 3 28.00 -3.47 -21.81
N HIS A 4 27.36 -3.26 -22.96
CA HIS A 4 26.26 -2.30 -23.04
C HIS A 4 25.15 -2.78 -22.11
N LYS A 5 25.09 -2.17 -20.93
CA LYS A 5 23.95 -2.25 -20.03
C LYS A 5 22.78 -1.59 -20.77
N VAL A 6 21.95 -2.39 -21.40
CA VAL A 6 20.67 -1.95 -21.94
C VAL A 6 19.82 -1.59 -20.71
N GLU A 7 19.74 -0.32 -20.37
CA GLU A 7 18.72 0.16 -19.44
C GLU A 7 17.36 -0.12 -20.09
N GLU A 8 16.57 -1.01 -19.49
CA GLU A 8 15.19 -1.20 -19.90
C GLU A 8 14.47 0.15 -19.82
N PRO A 9 13.70 0.53 -20.85
CA PRO A 9 12.96 1.77 -20.83
C PRO A 9 11.96 1.73 -19.66
N LYS A 10 12.05 2.73 -18.78
CA LYS A 10 11.10 2.89 -17.67
C LYS A 10 9.68 2.97 -18.23
N SER A 11 8.77 2.20 -17.61
CA SER A 11 7.33 2.23 -17.93
C SER A 11 6.77 3.65 -17.77
N GLU A 12 5.78 4.03 -18.60
CA GLU A 12 5.09 5.33 -18.50
C GLU A 12 4.56 5.61 -17.09
N LYS A 13 4.14 4.55 -16.37
CA LYS A 13 3.68 4.66 -14.98
C LYS A 13 4.82 4.98 -14.01
N ALA A 14 5.99 4.40 -14.19
CA ALA A 14 7.19 4.68 -13.39
C ALA A 14 7.68 6.12 -13.64
N ILE A 15 7.61 6.59 -14.89
CA ILE A 15 7.92 7.99 -15.24
C ILE A 15 6.95 8.94 -14.55
N LEU A 16 5.64 8.63 -14.56
CA LEU A 16 4.63 9.42 -13.86
C LEU A 16 4.89 9.45 -12.35
N VAL A 17 5.23 8.33 -11.73
CA VAL A 17 5.58 8.24 -10.30
C VAL A 17 6.77 9.16 -9.99
N GLU A 18 7.86 9.07 -10.76
CA GLU A 18 9.03 9.93 -10.54
C GLU A 18 8.71 11.42 -10.72
N GLN A 19 7.87 11.77 -11.68
CA GLN A 19 7.43 13.15 -11.88
C GLN A 19 6.63 13.65 -10.68
N LEU A 20 5.69 12.83 -10.18
CA LEU A 20 4.88 13.14 -9.01
C LEU A 20 5.74 13.30 -7.75
N GLN A 21 6.78 12.48 -7.59
CA GLN A 21 7.75 12.58 -6.49
C GLN A 21 8.63 13.82 -6.54
N LYS A 22 9.05 14.22 -7.74
CA LYS A 22 9.89 15.41 -7.95
C LYS A 22 9.10 16.70 -7.75
N SER A 23 7.79 16.70 -8.01
CA SER A 23 6.93 17.80 -7.58
C SER A 23 6.88 17.87 -6.06
N GLN A 24 7.02 19.07 -5.48
CA GLN A 24 6.74 19.31 -4.07
C GLN A 24 5.25 19.08 -3.81
N ILE A 25 4.87 17.84 -3.53
CA ILE A 25 3.51 17.48 -3.14
C ILE A 25 3.22 18.12 -1.77
N ASN A 26 2.43 19.19 -1.76
CA ASN A 26 1.94 19.79 -0.52
C ASN A 26 0.66 19.08 -0.09
N SER A 27 0.79 18.08 0.78
CA SER A 27 -0.30 17.17 1.16
C SER A 27 -1.41 17.83 1.99
N SER A 28 -1.29 19.10 2.38
CA SER A 28 -2.29 19.84 3.15
C SER A 28 -3.39 20.50 2.30
N GLU A 29 -3.20 20.61 0.99
CA GLU A 29 -4.14 21.31 0.08
C GLU A 29 -4.56 20.46 -1.13
N MET A 30 -4.14 19.19 -1.19
CA MET A 30 -4.33 18.36 -2.37
C MET A 30 -5.68 17.64 -2.36
N THR A 31 -6.51 18.00 -3.35
CA THR A 31 -7.71 17.24 -3.73
C THR A 31 -7.31 15.89 -4.34
N PHE A 32 -8.09 14.85 -4.06
CA PHE A 32 -7.95 13.55 -4.70
C PHE A 32 -7.93 13.65 -6.24
N ASP A 33 -7.00 12.96 -6.88
CA ASP A 33 -6.89 12.80 -8.34
C ASP A 33 -6.62 11.32 -8.64
N PRO A 34 -7.42 10.66 -9.51
CA PRO A 34 -7.25 9.26 -9.90
C PRO A 34 -5.83 8.89 -10.39
N LYS A 35 -5.07 9.85 -10.91
CA LYS A 35 -3.67 9.61 -11.30
C LYS A 35 -2.79 9.24 -10.11
N TYR A 36 -3.05 9.80 -8.93
CA TYR A 36 -2.31 9.47 -7.70
C TYR A 36 -2.64 8.04 -7.26
N ALA A 37 -3.90 7.62 -7.33
CA ALA A 37 -4.29 6.25 -7.02
C ALA A 37 -3.61 5.26 -7.98
N SER A 38 -3.55 5.58 -9.28
CA SER A 38 -2.86 4.73 -10.26
C SER A 38 -1.34 4.62 -10.01
N ALA A 39 -0.70 5.73 -9.62
CA ALA A 39 0.70 5.78 -9.26
C ALA A 39 0.98 4.98 -7.97
N VAL A 40 0.13 5.13 -6.95
CA VAL A 40 0.22 4.35 -5.71
C VAL A 40 0.05 2.86 -5.97
N LEU A 41 -0.94 2.46 -6.78
CA LEU A 41 -1.15 1.06 -7.09
C LEU A 41 0.08 0.45 -7.76
N HIS A 42 0.65 1.16 -8.74
CA HIS A 42 1.89 0.73 -9.38
C HIS A 42 3.04 0.59 -8.37
N ASN A 43 3.20 1.56 -7.46
CA ASN A 43 4.22 1.48 -6.42
C ASN A 43 3.98 0.28 -5.49
N LEU A 44 2.75 0.07 -5.01
CA LEU A 44 2.41 -1.07 -4.16
C LEU A 44 2.65 -2.42 -4.86
N GLU A 45 2.49 -2.48 -6.18
CA GLU A 45 2.74 -3.68 -6.98
C GLU A 45 4.23 -3.92 -7.27
N ASN A 46 5.10 -2.90 -7.15
CA ASN A 46 6.49 -2.94 -7.62
C ASN A 46 7.52 -2.42 -6.59
N TYR A 47 7.14 -2.15 -5.34
CA TYR A 47 8.05 -1.52 -4.36
C TYR A 47 9.27 -2.37 -4.04
N GLU A 48 9.16 -3.71 -4.10
CA GLU A 48 10.28 -4.64 -3.88
C GLU A 48 11.33 -4.57 -5.00
N THR A 49 10.91 -4.32 -6.25
CA THR A 49 11.78 -4.37 -7.44
C THR A 49 12.25 -2.97 -7.87
N GLU A 50 11.39 -1.97 -7.74
CA GLU A 50 11.67 -0.58 -8.13
C GLU A 50 12.15 0.27 -6.94
N GLY A 51 12.15 -0.29 -5.72
CA GLY A 51 12.70 0.35 -4.52
C GLY A 51 11.96 1.62 -4.07
N THR A 52 10.77 1.87 -4.61
CA THR A 52 10.07 3.15 -4.47
C THR A 52 8.99 3.07 -3.38
N CYS A 53 9.42 3.12 -2.11
CA CYS A 53 8.53 3.18 -0.94
C CYS A 53 8.09 4.62 -0.63
N ASP A 54 7.27 5.20 -1.51
CA ASP A 54 6.84 6.59 -1.39
C ASP A 54 5.65 6.79 -0.43
N SER A 55 5.97 7.21 0.79
CA SER A 55 4.98 7.52 1.82
C SER A 55 4.10 8.74 1.49
N LYS A 56 4.56 9.72 0.70
CA LYS A 56 3.80 10.96 0.45
C LYS A 56 2.54 10.70 -0.37
N LEU A 57 2.64 9.82 -1.37
CA LEU A 57 1.49 9.47 -2.19
C LEU A 57 0.45 8.67 -1.37
N LEU A 58 0.91 7.79 -0.48
CA LEU A 58 0.02 7.10 0.46
C LEU A 58 -0.67 8.07 1.43
N GLU A 59 0.04 9.07 1.95
CA GLU A 59 -0.54 10.11 2.81
C GLU A 59 -1.64 10.91 2.10
N VAL A 60 -1.47 11.22 0.81
CA VAL A 60 -2.50 11.92 0.01
C VAL A 60 -3.77 11.07 -0.08
N LEU A 61 -3.65 9.76 -0.32
CA LEU A 61 -4.79 8.86 -0.33
C LEU A 61 -5.43 8.73 1.06
N ASP A 62 -4.61 8.67 2.11
CA ASP A 62 -5.07 8.51 3.48
C ASP A 62 -5.88 9.72 3.98
N LYS A 63 -5.44 10.93 3.60
CA LYS A 63 -6.13 12.19 3.88
C LYS A 63 -7.45 12.34 3.11
N ASN A 64 -7.48 11.86 1.86
CA ASN A 64 -8.65 11.92 0.98
C ASN A 64 -9.38 10.56 0.91
N ILE A 65 -9.47 9.84 2.04
CA ILE A 65 -9.97 8.46 2.06
C ILE A 65 -11.42 8.35 1.57
N ILE A 66 -12.25 9.37 1.77
CA ILE A 66 -13.66 9.35 1.37
C ILE A 66 -13.75 9.37 -0.15
N GLU A 67 -13.11 10.34 -0.78
CA GLU A 67 -13.05 10.50 -2.24
C GLU A 67 -12.39 9.28 -2.89
N PHE A 68 -11.32 8.76 -2.27
CA PHE A 68 -10.64 7.57 -2.73
C PHE A 68 -11.54 6.33 -2.70
N LYS A 69 -12.28 6.11 -1.59
CA LYS A 69 -13.29 5.03 -1.49
C LYS A 69 -14.39 5.19 -2.54
N THR A 70 -14.90 6.40 -2.75
CA THR A 70 -15.92 6.67 -3.77
C THR A 70 -15.40 6.28 -5.15
N TRP A 71 -14.20 6.71 -5.52
CA TRP A 71 -13.60 6.37 -6.81
C TRP A 71 -13.35 4.86 -6.98
N LEU A 72 -12.88 4.18 -5.93
CA LEU A 72 -12.71 2.72 -5.96
C LEU A 72 -14.03 1.98 -6.17
N SER A 73 -15.12 2.46 -5.59
CA SER A 73 -16.45 1.85 -5.76
C SER A 73 -16.98 1.91 -7.19
N GLU A 74 -16.54 2.90 -7.98
CA GLU A 74 -16.84 3.03 -9.41
C GLU A 74 -16.00 2.06 -10.26
N THR A 75 -14.94 1.47 -9.70
CA THR A 75 -13.97 0.61 -10.38
C THR A 75 -13.63 -0.64 -9.57
N SER A 76 -14.59 -1.55 -9.40
CA SER A 76 -14.47 -2.76 -8.55
C SER A 76 -13.23 -3.63 -8.81
N ALA A 77 -12.76 -3.73 -10.06
CA ALA A 77 -11.53 -4.45 -10.40
C ALA A 77 -10.27 -3.75 -9.84
N THR A 78 -10.27 -2.42 -9.78
CA THR A 78 -9.18 -1.61 -9.21
C THR A 78 -9.19 -1.69 -7.70
N GLU A 79 -10.37 -1.67 -7.06
CA GLU A 79 -10.52 -1.86 -5.62
C GLU A 79 -9.91 -3.19 -5.15
N ALA A 80 -10.26 -4.29 -5.82
CA ALA A 80 -9.71 -5.61 -5.47
C ALA A 80 -8.18 -5.65 -5.59
N LYS A 81 -7.61 -5.06 -6.65
CA LYS A 81 -6.15 -4.96 -6.83
C LYS A 81 -5.50 -4.13 -5.73
N PHE A 82 -6.11 -3.00 -5.36
CA PHE A 82 -5.59 -2.14 -4.30
C PHE A 82 -5.55 -2.85 -2.95
N ILE A 83 -6.66 -3.50 -2.57
CA ILE A 83 -6.74 -4.23 -1.30
C ILE A 83 -5.75 -5.39 -1.30
N GLN A 84 -5.61 -6.11 -2.42
CA GLN A 84 -4.63 -7.19 -2.55
C GLN A 84 -3.19 -6.68 -2.44
N ALA A 85 -2.84 -5.60 -3.14
CA ALA A 85 -1.50 -5.04 -3.09
C ALA A 85 -1.15 -4.57 -1.68
N LEU A 86 -2.07 -3.87 -1.01
CA LEU A 86 -1.92 -3.51 0.40
C LEU A 86 -1.78 -4.74 1.29
N TYR A 87 -2.60 -5.78 1.10
CA TYR A 87 -2.50 -7.02 1.87
C TYR A 87 -1.12 -7.68 1.78
N MET A 88 -0.47 -7.64 0.60
CA MET A 88 0.89 -8.17 0.45
C MET A 88 1.90 -7.39 1.30
N THR A 89 1.80 -6.05 1.35
CA THR A 89 2.68 -5.22 2.19
C THR A 89 2.54 -5.51 3.69
N LEU A 90 1.37 -5.99 4.14
CA LEU A 90 1.15 -6.35 5.54
C LEU A 90 1.99 -7.56 5.97
N LEU A 91 2.32 -8.44 5.02
CA LEU A 91 3.05 -9.68 5.27
C LEU A 91 4.56 -9.52 5.06
N ASP A 92 5.00 -8.36 4.60
CA ASP A 92 6.40 -8.07 4.35
C ASP A 92 7.14 -7.73 5.66
N LYS A 93 8.24 -8.44 5.89
CA LYS A 93 9.09 -8.28 7.07
C LYS A 93 9.90 -7.00 7.03
N ASP A 94 10.23 -6.50 5.84
CA ASP A 94 11.00 -5.27 5.66
C ASP A 94 10.15 -4.02 5.87
N LEU A 95 8.81 -4.18 5.86
CA LEU A 95 7.82 -3.13 6.17
C LEU A 95 7.25 -3.26 7.59
N ALA A 96 7.81 -4.15 8.42
CA ALA A 96 7.38 -4.33 9.80
C ALA A 96 7.70 -3.09 10.67
N PRO A 97 7.08 -2.95 11.86
CA PRO A 97 7.52 -1.96 12.84
C PRO A 97 9.01 -2.14 13.18
N GLU A 98 9.71 -1.07 13.59
CA GLU A 98 11.13 -1.08 13.93
C GLU A 98 12.09 -1.32 12.74
N THR A 99 11.56 -1.29 11.51
CA THR A 99 12.36 -1.35 10.28
C THR A 99 12.58 0.05 9.69
N PRO A 100 13.56 0.24 8.79
CA PRO A 100 13.75 1.51 8.09
C PRO A 100 12.53 1.97 7.27
N LEU A 101 11.65 1.05 6.87
CA LEU A 101 10.46 1.33 6.06
C LEU A 101 9.16 1.32 6.88
N GLU A 102 9.25 1.37 8.22
CA GLU A 102 8.10 1.33 9.12
C GLU A 102 7.03 2.37 8.75
N THR A 103 7.41 3.61 8.41
CA THR A 103 6.45 4.66 8.05
C THR A 103 5.59 4.26 6.85
N TYR A 104 6.21 3.70 5.82
CA TYR A 104 5.51 3.23 4.62
C TYR A 104 4.60 2.05 4.96
N GLY A 105 5.11 1.07 5.71
CA GLY A 105 4.32 -0.08 6.17
C GLY A 105 3.12 0.30 7.04
N ASN A 106 3.27 1.29 7.91
CA ASN A 106 2.18 1.79 8.78
C ASN A 106 1.09 2.50 7.96
N LEU A 107 1.46 3.28 6.94
CA LEU A 107 0.50 3.88 6.02
C LEU A 107 -0.27 2.81 5.23
N CYS A 108 0.43 1.78 4.74
CA CYS A 108 -0.22 0.66 4.05
C CYS A 108 -1.20 -0.08 4.96
N ARG A 109 -0.80 -0.37 6.22
CA ARG A 109 -1.68 -0.97 7.24
C ARG A 109 -2.93 -0.13 7.49
N ASN A 110 -2.78 1.19 7.64
CA ASN A 110 -3.90 2.11 7.87
C ASN A 110 -4.86 2.15 6.68
N LEU A 111 -4.34 2.28 5.46
CA LEU A 111 -5.15 2.27 4.25
C LEU A 111 -5.87 0.94 4.05
N PHE A 112 -5.18 -0.18 4.29
CA PHE A 112 -5.79 -1.51 4.23
C PHE A 112 -6.99 -1.61 5.18
N VAL A 113 -6.84 -1.22 6.45
CA VAL A 113 -7.94 -1.24 7.42
C VAL A 113 -9.09 -0.35 6.95
N LYS A 114 -8.79 0.88 6.53
CA LYS A 114 -9.80 1.84 6.05
C LYS A 114 -10.61 1.26 4.89
N LEU A 115 -9.97 0.59 3.92
CA LEU A 115 -10.64 -0.03 2.77
C LEU A 115 -11.36 -1.34 3.12
N ALA A 116 -10.72 -2.23 3.88
CA ALA A 116 -11.20 -3.58 4.10
C ALA A 116 -12.31 -3.68 5.17
N LYS A 117 -12.31 -2.80 6.18
CA LYS A 117 -13.19 -2.92 7.37
C LYS A 117 -14.68 -2.97 7.05
N ASP A 118 -15.15 -2.16 6.11
CA ASP A 118 -16.56 -2.09 5.74
C ASP A 118 -16.90 -3.00 4.54
N SER A 119 -15.90 -3.73 4.03
CA SER A 119 -16.07 -4.61 2.89
C SER A 119 -16.72 -5.94 3.30
N LYS A 120 -17.35 -6.62 2.34
CA LYS A 120 -17.87 -7.99 2.55
C LYS A 120 -16.77 -9.01 2.87
N MET A 121 -15.51 -8.65 2.61
CA MET A 121 -14.34 -9.51 2.82
C MET A 121 -13.65 -9.27 4.18
N ALA A 122 -14.12 -8.31 4.99
CA ALA A 122 -13.49 -7.95 6.26
C ALA A 122 -13.23 -9.17 7.16
N SER A 123 -14.24 -10.03 7.35
CA SER A 123 -14.10 -11.25 8.16
C SER A 123 -13.12 -12.25 7.56
N SER A 124 -13.06 -12.39 6.23
CA SER A 124 -12.10 -13.26 5.55
C SER A 124 -10.67 -12.76 5.75
N TYR A 125 -10.44 -11.46 5.61
CA TYR A 125 -9.13 -10.86 5.89
C TYR A 125 -8.74 -11.00 7.36
N GLN A 126 -9.67 -10.76 8.28
CA GLN A 126 -9.44 -10.96 9.71
C GLN A 126 -8.97 -12.40 10.00
N MET A 127 -9.67 -13.42 9.48
CA MET A 127 -9.29 -14.82 9.68
C MET A 127 -7.93 -15.15 9.06
N GLY A 128 -7.70 -14.69 7.82
CA GLY A 128 -6.44 -14.91 7.13
C GLY A 128 -5.25 -14.30 7.88
N LEU A 129 -5.34 -13.02 8.27
CA LEU A 129 -4.28 -12.34 9.01
C LEU A 129 -4.05 -12.95 10.39
N ALA A 130 -5.10 -13.42 11.08
CA ALA A 130 -4.96 -14.11 12.36
C ALA A 130 -4.23 -15.45 12.21
N ALA A 131 -4.55 -16.23 11.15
CA ALA A 131 -3.83 -17.46 10.86
C ALA A 131 -2.35 -17.20 10.54
N MET A 132 -2.07 -16.15 9.75
CA MET A 132 -0.71 -15.76 9.40
C MET A 132 0.09 -15.31 10.63
N ALA A 133 -0.49 -14.48 11.50
CA ALA A 133 0.13 -14.07 12.76
C ALA A 133 0.46 -15.27 13.68
N ASN A 134 -0.45 -16.25 13.75
CA ASN A 134 -0.27 -17.45 14.59
C ASN A 134 0.61 -18.55 13.96
N SER A 135 1.09 -18.36 12.73
CA SER A 135 1.87 -19.37 12.00
C SER A 135 3.29 -19.58 12.54
N GLY A 136 3.84 -18.61 13.27
CA GLY A 136 5.25 -18.58 13.67
C GLY A 136 6.22 -18.20 12.54
N ALA A 137 5.73 -17.86 11.34
CA ALA A 137 6.58 -17.50 10.20
C ALA A 137 7.13 -16.07 10.23
N TYR A 138 6.59 -15.22 11.12
CA TYR A 138 6.85 -13.79 11.18
C TYR A 138 7.52 -13.39 12.50
N PRO A 139 8.38 -12.35 12.49
CA PRO A 139 8.96 -11.81 13.72
C PRO A 139 7.88 -11.20 14.63
N GLU A 140 8.22 -11.00 15.91
CA GLU A 140 7.28 -10.57 16.95
C GLU A 140 6.64 -9.21 16.69
N ASN A 141 7.44 -8.24 16.24
CA ASN A 141 6.99 -6.91 15.83
C ASN A 141 5.92 -6.96 14.72
N LEU A 142 6.16 -7.76 13.67
CA LEU A 142 5.21 -7.94 12.57
C LEU A 142 3.97 -8.71 13.02
N THR A 143 4.16 -9.78 13.79
CA THR A 143 3.06 -10.56 14.37
C THR A 143 2.12 -9.67 15.20
N THR A 144 2.69 -8.79 16.02
CA THR A 144 1.94 -7.82 16.82
C THR A 144 1.16 -6.85 15.93
N ALA A 145 1.79 -6.30 14.89
CA ALA A 145 1.12 -5.43 13.93
C ALA A 145 -0.04 -6.13 13.18
N LEU A 146 0.15 -7.39 12.77
CA LEU A 146 -0.90 -8.19 12.14
C LEU A 146 -2.09 -8.40 13.09
N LEU A 147 -1.84 -8.72 14.36
CA LEU A 147 -2.90 -8.88 15.37
C LEU A 147 -3.64 -7.56 15.67
N GLN A 148 -2.95 -6.41 15.60
CA GLN A 148 -3.60 -5.11 15.68
C GLN A 148 -4.56 -4.89 14.49
N VAL A 149 -4.12 -5.17 13.26
CA VAL A 149 -4.99 -5.09 12.07
C VAL A 149 -6.20 -6.02 12.22
N VAL A 150 -5.98 -7.27 12.66
CA VAL A 150 -7.06 -8.23 12.96
C VAL A 150 -8.09 -7.63 13.92
N ASN A 151 -7.64 -6.96 14.98
CA ASN A 151 -8.55 -6.31 15.93
C ASN A 151 -9.27 -5.10 15.34
N LEU A 152 -8.61 -4.31 14.48
CA LEU A 152 -9.22 -3.15 13.83
C LEU A 152 -10.30 -3.53 12.81
N LEU A 153 -10.15 -4.69 12.17
CA LEU A 153 -11.13 -5.27 11.24
C LEU A 153 -12.34 -5.91 11.92
N LYS A 154 -12.30 -6.14 13.24
CA LYS A 154 -13.47 -6.61 13.97
C LYS A 154 -14.55 -5.52 13.94
N ALA A 155 -15.78 -5.95 13.67
CA ALA A 155 -16.98 -5.12 13.68
C ALA A 155 -17.30 -4.61 15.09
#